data_AF-A0A894JZQ6-F1
#
_entry.id   AF-A0A894JZQ6-F1
#
_cell.length_a   1.000
_cell.length_b   1.000
_cell.length_c   1.000
_cell.angle_alpha   90.00
_cell.angle_beta   90.00
_cell.angle_gamma   90.00
#
_symmetry.space_group_name_H-M   'P 1'
#
loop_
_entity.id
_entity.type
_entity.pdbx_description
1 polymer ?
#
loop_
_entity_poly.entity_id
_entity_poly.type
_entity_poly.pdbx_seq_one_letter_code
_entity_poly.pdbx_strand_id
1 'polypeptide(L)'
;MASNPDQPWLLENGTLKGLTKETGRTGRTAHNMSSSSLRKKSDRTLVSKVPCALLRQFLANLQEVLLGTKLFVLFPAIPLAIAAQCFGFARPWVFALSLIGLMPLAERVSFLTEQIAYYTGPTVGGLLNATCGNATELIIAIFALAQHKVAVVKYSLLGSILSNLLLVLGTSLFCGGIANMKKEQKYDRRQADVNSLMLLLAVLCHLLPMLFTFAATGSSTGVGVDPTLHLSRASSIVMLLAYAAYIVFQLWTHRELFEAQEESDDDDVVEETPDIGFWSGIVWLVGMTAVIALLSEYVVGTIEEAADSWGLSVSFISIILLPIVGNAAEHAGAIIFAFKNKLDITLGVALGSATQIAMFVVPLCVIIAWIMGINMDLNFSVIETGSLALSILAVAFTLQDGSSHYLKGLVLLLCYIIIAACFFVIKSPLHQSNILHPGLQTSTGAVLGA
;
A
#
# COMPACT_ATOMS: atom_id res chain seq x y z
N MET A 1 -10.31 64.54 41.96
CA MET A 1 -9.44 63.82 41.00
C MET A 1 -10.31 62.72 40.38
N ALA A 2 -11.21 63.07 39.46
CA ALA A 2 -11.03 63.12 37.98
C ALA A 2 -10.82 61.68 37.42
N SER A 3 -11.87 60.96 36.99
CA SER A 3 -12.60 60.98 35.69
C SER A 3 -11.92 60.17 34.56
N ASN A 4 -12.55 59.06 34.15
CA ASN A 4 -12.38 58.39 32.82
C ASN A 4 -12.71 59.39 31.68
N PRO A 5 -12.33 59.21 30.37
CA PRO A 5 -12.05 57.97 29.61
C PRO A 5 -10.92 58.10 28.52
N ASP A 6 -10.84 57.14 27.59
CA ASP A 6 -10.40 57.22 26.17
C ASP A 6 -9.11 56.53 25.69
N GLN A 7 -9.33 55.71 24.65
CA GLN A 7 -8.39 55.04 23.75
C GLN A 7 -7.48 56.02 22.99
N PRO A 8 -6.30 55.55 22.54
CA PRO A 8 -5.77 56.02 21.27
C PRO A 8 -5.48 54.84 20.32
N TRP A 9 -6.39 54.64 19.37
CA TRP A 9 -6.08 54.36 17.97
C TRP A 9 -5.01 55.35 17.46
N LEU A 10 -3.84 54.83 17.09
CA LEU A 10 -2.87 55.50 16.23
C LEU A 10 -2.76 54.68 14.93
N LEU A 11 -3.50 55.14 13.93
CA LEU A 11 -3.25 54.87 12.52
C LEU A 11 -2.23 55.89 12.02
N GLU A 12 -1.00 55.46 11.75
CA GLU A 12 -0.12 56.18 10.83
C GLU A 12 0.73 55.17 10.05
N ASN A 13 0.03 54.47 9.14
CA ASN A 13 0.47 53.89 7.86
C ASN A 13 -0.45 52.73 7.53
N GLY A 14 -1.47 53.04 6.73
CA GLY A 14 -2.52 52.13 6.33
C GLY A 14 -2.00 50.94 5.53
N THR A 15 -1.86 49.80 6.21
CA THR A 15 -2.17 48.50 5.64
C THR A 15 -2.70 47.63 6.78
N LEU A 16 -3.98 47.26 6.69
CA LEU A 16 -4.64 46.35 7.61
C LEU A 16 -3.93 44.99 7.52
N LYS A 17 -2.98 44.70 8.42
CA LYS A 17 -2.52 43.34 8.65
C LYS A 17 -3.68 42.61 9.32
N GLY A 18 -4.56 42.05 8.49
CA GLY A 18 -5.68 41.24 8.92
C GLY A 18 -5.17 40.19 9.90
N LEU A 19 -5.70 40.24 11.11
CA LEU A 19 -5.60 39.20 12.11
C LEU A 19 -6.47 38.02 11.64
N THR A 20 -6.05 37.38 10.56
CA THR A 20 -6.57 36.12 10.03
C THR A 20 -5.35 35.30 9.64
N LYS A 21 -4.61 34.85 10.66
CA LYS A 21 -3.59 33.81 10.49
C LYS A 21 -3.79 32.72 11.54
N GLU A 22 -5.03 32.26 11.64
CA GLU A 22 -5.39 30.90 12.04
C GLU A 22 -6.15 30.26 10.88
N THR A 23 -5.55 30.25 9.69
CA THR A 23 -5.93 29.23 8.72
C THR A 23 -5.21 27.98 9.19
N GLY A 24 -5.98 27.01 9.69
CA GLY A 24 -5.49 25.90 10.49
C GLY A 24 -4.26 25.23 9.89
N ARG A 25 -3.23 25.04 10.72
CA ARG A 25 -2.21 24.02 10.49
C ARG A 25 -2.93 22.68 10.37
N THR A 26 -3.32 22.29 9.16
CA THR A 26 -3.66 20.91 8.86
C THR A 26 -2.36 20.13 8.94
N GLY A 27 -2.07 19.55 10.11
CA GLY A 27 -0.97 18.63 10.26
C GLY A 27 -1.12 17.50 9.25
N ARG A 28 -0.13 17.32 8.38
CA ARG A 28 -0.13 16.29 7.34
C ARG A 28 0.54 15.06 7.90
N THR A 29 -0.07 13.90 7.68
CA THR A 29 0.55 12.63 8.01
C THR A 29 1.58 12.28 6.94
N ALA A 30 2.60 11.51 7.32
CA ALA A 30 3.63 11.01 6.40
C ALA A 30 3.06 10.39 5.11
N HIS A 31 1.95 9.67 5.24
CA HIS A 31 1.27 8.98 4.15
C HIS A 31 0.71 9.95 3.10
N ASN A 32 0.16 11.09 3.55
CA ASN A 32 -0.34 12.11 2.64
C ASN A 32 0.83 12.68 1.81
N MET A 33 1.98 12.92 2.43
CA MET A 33 3.11 13.58 1.75
C MET A 33 3.76 12.73 0.64
N SER A 34 3.60 11.38 0.64
CA SER A 34 4.22 10.48 -0.36
C SER A 34 3.92 10.89 -1.80
N SER A 35 2.66 11.17 -2.11
CA SER A 35 2.19 11.50 -3.46
C SER A 35 2.75 12.85 -3.97
N SER A 36 2.84 13.84 -3.08
CA SER A 36 3.38 15.17 -3.39
C SER A 36 4.81 15.14 -3.91
N SER A 37 5.62 14.16 -3.49
CA SER A 37 7.05 14.09 -3.82
C SER A 37 7.33 13.72 -5.29
N LEU A 38 6.40 13.01 -5.94
CA LEU A 38 6.51 12.59 -7.35
C LEU A 38 5.97 13.62 -8.33
N ARG A 39 5.43 14.71 -7.80
CA ARG A 39 4.80 15.77 -8.57
C ARG A 39 5.81 16.56 -9.40
N LYS A 40 5.44 16.85 -10.65
CA LYS A 40 6.08 17.86 -11.49
C LYS A 40 5.08 19.02 -11.64
N LYS A 41 5.47 20.26 -11.34
CA LYS A 41 4.61 21.43 -11.59
C LYS A 41 4.33 21.50 -13.09
N SER A 42 3.06 21.36 -13.47
CA SER A 42 2.63 21.44 -14.87
C SER A 42 2.65 22.90 -15.33
N ASP A 43 3.37 23.21 -16.40
CA ASP A 43 3.33 24.55 -17.00
C ASP A 43 1.92 24.81 -17.57
N ARG A 44 1.15 25.68 -16.89
CA ARG A 44 -0.21 26.07 -17.27
C ARG A 44 -0.28 26.91 -18.57
N THR A 45 0.86 27.16 -19.21
CA THR A 45 0.99 27.95 -20.44
C THR A 45 0.39 27.25 -21.67
N LEU A 46 0.26 25.92 -21.66
CA LEU A 46 -0.36 25.15 -22.75
C LEU A 46 -1.89 25.22 -22.74
N VAL A 47 -2.52 25.23 -21.56
CA VAL A 47 -3.99 25.24 -21.40
C VAL A 47 -4.57 26.66 -21.42
N SER A 48 -3.77 27.70 -21.15
CA SER A 48 -4.23 29.10 -21.17
C SER A 48 -4.75 29.57 -22.53
N LYS A 49 -4.39 28.87 -23.62
CA LYS A 49 -4.79 29.17 -25.01
C LYS A 49 -6.19 28.67 -25.40
N VAL A 50 -6.90 27.93 -24.53
CA VAL A 50 -8.22 27.35 -24.85
C VAL A 50 -9.33 28.39 -24.62
N PRO A 51 -10.16 28.73 -25.61
CA PRO A 51 -11.12 29.84 -25.51
C PRO A 51 -12.34 29.56 -24.61
N CYS A 52 -12.70 28.29 -24.37
CA CYS A 52 -13.87 27.93 -23.57
C CYS A 52 -13.49 27.67 -22.10
N ALA A 53 -14.13 28.38 -21.14
CA ALA A 53 -13.75 28.34 -19.72
C ALA A 53 -13.93 26.95 -19.07
N LEU A 54 -15.04 26.27 -19.38
CA LEU A 54 -15.33 24.91 -18.91
C LEU A 54 -14.34 23.89 -19.45
N LEU A 55 -14.03 23.97 -20.75
CA LEU A 55 -13.07 23.10 -21.42
C LEU A 55 -11.64 23.40 -20.94
N ARG A 56 -11.30 24.66 -20.68
CA ARG A 56 -10.02 25.08 -20.10
C ARG A 56 -9.84 24.52 -18.70
N GLN A 57 -10.88 24.57 -17.86
CA GLN A 57 -10.83 24.03 -16.49
C GLN A 57 -10.74 22.50 -16.50
N PHE A 58 -11.47 21.83 -17.40
CA PHE A 58 -11.35 20.39 -17.61
C PHE A 58 -9.97 19.98 -18.13
N LEU A 59 -9.43 20.67 -19.15
CA LEU A 59 -8.10 20.42 -19.71
C LEU A 59 -6.97 20.73 -18.72
N ALA A 60 -7.15 21.75 -17.87
CA ALA A 60 -6.21 22.07 -16.80
C ALA A 60 -6.19 20.96 -15.76
N ASN A 61 -7.36 20.48 -15.34
CA ASN A 61 -7.48 19.34 -14.43
C ASN A 61 -6.92 18.06 -15.08
N LEU A 62 -7.20 17.82 -16.37
CA LEU A 62 -6.67 16.69 -17.12
C LEU A 62 -5.13 16.72 -17.19
N GLN A 63 -4.55 17.89 -17.46
CA GLN A 63 -3.10 18.07 -17.50
C GLN A 63 -2.50 17.84 -16.11
N GLU A 64 -3.07 18.41 -15.05
CA GLU A 64 -2.53 18.26 -13.68
C GLU A 64 -2.66 16.81 -13.18
N VAL A 65 -3.79 16.17 -13.47
CA VAL A 65 -4.04 14.78 -13.08
C VAL A 65 -3.14 13.85 -13.88
N LEU A 66 -3.14 13.88 -15.21
CA LEU A 66 -2.41 12.88 -16.02
C LEU A 66 -0.92 13.19 -16.21
N LEU A 67 -0.55 14.47 -16.39
CA LEU A 67 0.80 14.88 -16.76
C LEU A 67 1.61 15.45 -15.57
N GLY A 68 0.97 15.64 -14.40
CA GLY A 68 1.60 16.17 -13.19
C GLY A 68 2.50 15.20 -12.43
N THR A 69 2.75 13.99 -12.96
CA THR A 69 3.55 12.94 -12.31
C THR A 69 4.74 12.52 -13.15
N LYS A 70 5.87 12.18 -12.51
CA LYS A 70 7.01 11.58 -13.22
C LYS A 70 6.67 10.22 -13.87
N LEU A 71 5.62 9.55 -13.39
CA LEU A 71 5.09 8.30 -13.93
C LEU A 71 4.20 8.51 -15.16
N PHE A 72 4.02 9.75 -15.66
CA PHE A 72 3.16 10.03 -16.81
C PHE A 72 3.53 9.19 -18.05
N VAL A 73 4.82 8.83 -18.17
CA VAL A 73 5.40 8.01 -19.25
C VAL A 73 4.75 6.62 -19.32
N LEU A 74 4.16 6.12 -18.22
CA LEU A 74 3.53 4.81 -18.15
C LEU A 74 2.05 4.81 -18.53
N PHE A 75 1.37 5.97 -18.57
CA PHE A 75 -0.05 6.04 -18.95
C PHE A 75 -0.40 5.44 -20.31
N PRO A 76 0.45 5.54 -21.36
CA PRO A 76 0.19 4.86 -22.63
C PRO A 76 -0.03 3.35 -22.48
N ALA A 77 0.48 2.70 -21.44
CA ALA A 77 0.24 1.28 -21.19
C ALA A 77 -1.24 0.95 -20.95
N ILE A 78 -2.05 1.88 -20.45
CA ILE A 78 -3.48 1.69 -20.17
C ILE A 78 -4.28 1.47 -21.48
N PRO A 79 -4.30 2.41 -22.45
CA PRO A 79 -4.99 2.17 -23.71
C PRO A 79 -4.36 1.03 -24.50
N LEU A 80 -3.04 0.78 -24.38
CA LEU A 80 -2.39 -0.37 -24.99
C LEU A 80 -2.89 -1.70 -24.40
N ALA A 81 -3.09 -1.79 -23.08
CA ALA A 81 -3.64 -2.98 -22.43
C ALA A 81 -5.07 -3.26 -22.90
N ILE A 82 -5.91 -2.22 -22.99
CA ILE A 82 -7.28 -2.31 -23.49
C ILE A 82 -7.29 -2.76 -24.96
N ALA A 83 -6.46 -2.13 -25.80
CA ALA A 83 -6.34 -2.51 -27.20
C ALA A 83 -5.84 -3.95 -27.37
N ALA A 84 -4.83 -4.36 -26.59
CA ALA A 84 -4.31 -5.73 -26.59
C ALA A 84 -5.41 -6.74 -26.24
N GLN A 85 -6.26 -6.44 -25.26
CA GLN A 85 -7.40 -7.27 -24.90
C GLN A 85 -8.47 -7.30 -26.01
N CYS A 86 -8.82 -6.15 -26.59
CA CYS A 86 -9.85 -6.07 -27.64
C CYS A 86 -9.43 -6.74 -28.95
N PHE A 87 -8.15 -6.66 -29.32
CA PHE A 87 -7.61 -7.27 -30.55
C PHE A 87 -7.13 -8.71 -30.36
N GLY A 88 -7.28 -9.28 -29.16
CA GLY A 88 -6.92 -10.67 -28.89
C GLY A 88 -5.41 -10.95 -28.96
N PHE A 89 -4.58 -10.02 -28.47
CA PHE A 89 -3.15 -10.25 -28.32
C PHE A 89 -2.88 -11.36 -27.29
N ALA A 90 -1.67 -11.92 -27.29
CA ALA A 90 -1.31 -12.98 -26.35
C ALA A 90 -1.43 -12.48 -24.89
N ARG A 91 -2.05 -13.30 -24.03
CA ARG A 91 -2.39 -12.93 -22.64
C ARG A 91 -1.21 -12.47 -21.78
N PRO A 92 0.03 -12.98 -21.93
CA PRO A 92 1.19 -12.46 -21.19
C PRO A 92 1.48 -10.97 -21.48
N TRP A 93 1.18 -10.48 -22.69
CA TRP A 93 1.32 -9.06 -23.02
C TRP A 93 0.23 -8.20 -22.39
N VAL A 94 -1.02 -8.70 -22.37
CA VAL A 94 -2.11 -8.04 -21.66
C VAL A 94 -1.78 -7.93 -20.18
N PHE A 95 -1.24 -8.99 -19.57
CA PHE A 95 -0.76 -9.00 -18.19
C PHE A 95 0.29 -7.92 -17.95
N ALA A 96 1.37 -7.90 -18.74
CA ALA A 96 2.47 -6.96 -18.58
C ALA A 96 2.03 -5.49 -18.75
N LEU A 97 1.24 -5.20 -19.79
CA LEU A 97 0.73 -3.85 -20.06
C LEU A 97 -0.22 -3.39 -18.95
N SER A 98 -1.08 -4.29 -18.44
CA SER A 98 -1.99 -3.96 -17.35
C SER A 98 -1.23 -3.66 -16.06
N LEU A 99 -0.20 -4.45 -15.72
CA LEU A 99 0.67 -4.15 -14.57
C LEU A 99 1.36 -2.79 -14.72
N ILE A 100 1.95 -2.49 -15.88
CA ILE A 100 2.59 -1.19 -16.11
C ILE A 100 1.57 -0.05 -16.02
N GLY A 101 0.36 -0.25 -16.52
CA GLY A 101 -0.73 0.73 -16.45
C GLY A 101 -1.25 0.99 -15.03
N LEU A 102 -1.16 0.00 -14.13
CA LEU A 102 -1.57 0.16 -12.73
C LEU A 102 -0.63 1.06 -11.93
N MET A 103 0.68 1.07 -12.22
CA MET A 103 1.66 1.90 -11.49
C MET A 103 1.29 3.40 -11.44
N PRO A 104 1.07 4.10 -12.58
CA PRO A 104 0.67 5.50 -12.54
C PRO A 104 -0.72 5.70 -11.95
N LEU A 105 -1.65 4.74 -12.11
CA LEU A 105 -3.00 4.88 -11.56
C LEU A 105 -3.02 4.84 -10.04
N ALA A 106 -2.26 3.91 -9.43
CA ALA A 106 -2.12 3.82 -7.98
C ALA A 106 -1.61 5.14 -7.39
N GLU A 107 -0.59 5.71 -8.02
CA GLU A 107 -0.03 7.02 -7.63
C GLU A 107 -1.07 8.14 -7.70
N ARG A 108 -1.87 8.19 -8.77
CA ARG A 108 -2.90 9.23 -8.94
C ARG A 108 -4.07 9.08 -7.98
N VAL A 109 -4.47 7.86 -7.64
CA VAL A 109 -5.51 7.63 -6.64
C VAL A 109 -5.05 8.13 -5.27
N SER A 110 -3.81 7.86 -4.89
CA SER A 110 -3.21 8.41 -3.67
C SER A 110 -3.18 9.94 -3.68
N PHE A 111 -2.75 10.55 -4.79
CA PHE A 111 -2.77 12.01 -4.97
C PHE A 111 -4.17 12.62 -4.87
N LEU A 112 -5.15 12.06 -5.58
CA LEU A 112 -6.53 12.56 -5.55
C LEU A 112 -7.14 12.44 -4.15
N THR A 113 -6.80 11.37 -3.43
CA THR A 113 -7.19 11.17 -2.04
C THR A 113 -6.62 12.26 -1.14
N GLU A 114 -5.35 12.60 -1.30
CA GLU A 114 -4.72 13.72 -0.59
C GLU A 114 -5.40 15.05 -0.91
N GLN A 115 -5.68 15.33 -2.20
CA GLN A 115 -6.37 16.55 -2.62
C GLN A 115 -7.77 16.67 -2.01
N ILE A 116 -8.51 15.57 -1.90
CA ILE A 116 -9.83 15.55 -1.25
C ILE A 116 -9.67 15.75 0.27
N ALA A 117 -8.64 15.17 0.89
CA ALA A 117 -8.39 15.27 2.33
C ALA A 117 -8.24 16.73 2.81
N TYR A 118 -7.75 17.64 1.97
CA TYR A 118 -7.69 19.08 2.26
C TYR A 118 -9.06 19.71 2.55
N TYR A 119 -10.13 19.20 1.94
CA TYR A 119 -11.47 19.74 2.10
C TYR A 119 -12.29 19.02 3.19
N THR A 120 -11.93 17.79 3.55
CA THR A 120 -12.69 16.96 4.48
C THR A 120 -12.21 17.01 5.93
N GLY A 121 -11.07 17.68 6.17
CA GLY A 121 -10.44 17.79 7.48
C GLY A 121 -9.63 16.54 7.89
N PRO A 122 -8.88 16.61 9.00
CA PRO A 122 -7.87 15.61 9.34
C PRO A 122 -8.42 14.19 9.56
N THR A 123 -9.57 14.07 10.23
CA THR A 123 -10.14 12.75 10.58
C THR A 123 -10.72 12.04 9.35
N VAL A 124 -11.57 12.73 8.58
CA VAL A 124 -12.18 12.15 7.37
C VAL A 124 -11.11 11.96 6.28
N GLY A 125 -10.18 12.91 6.15
CA GLY A 125 -9.04 12.80 5.25
C GLY A 125 -8.12 11.63 5.59
N GLY A 126 -7.85 11.40 6.88
CA GLY A 126 -7.09 10.26 7.36
C GLY A 126 -7.75 8.91 7.04
N LEU A 127 -9.08 8.83 7.22
CA LEU A 127 -9.86 7.63 6.88
C LEU A 127 -9.92 7.39 5.37
N LEU A 128 -10.08 8.46 4.58
CA LEU A 128 -10.06 8.40 3.13
C LEU A 128 -8.69 7.91 2.65
N ASN A 129 -7.61 8.42 3.22
CA ASN A 129 -6.25 7.98 2.91
C ASN A 129 -6.00 6.51 3.31
N ALA A 130 -6.48 6.08 4.48
CA ALA A 130 -6.38 4.68 4.89
C ALA A 130 -7.07 3.72 3.90
N THR A 131 -8.22 4.13 3.35
CA THR A 131 -9.03 3.29 2.46
C THR A 131 -8.56 3.38 1.01
N CYS A 132 -8.45 4.59 0.47
CA CYS A 132 -8.13 4.83 -0.93
C CYS A 132 -6.63 4.69 -1.22
N GLY A 133 -5.76 4.87 -0.23
CA GLY A 133 -4.31 4.62 -0.37
C GLY A 133 -3.99 3.18 -0.74
N ASN A 134 -4.75 2.22 -0.18
CA ASN A 134 -4.63 0.79 -0.47
C ASN A 134 -5.70 0.28 -1.46
N ALA A 135 -6.33 1.19 -2.23
CA ALA A 135 -7.42 0.82 -3.12
C ALA A 135 -6.97 -0.16 -4.21
N THR A 136 -5.76 0.01 -4.74
CA THR A 136 -5.23 -0.85 -5.82
C THR A 136 -5.14 -2.30 -5.35
N GLU A 137 -4.56 -2.53 -4.17
CA GLU A 137 -4.38 -3.83 -3.54
C GLU A 137 -5.74 -4.46 -3.23
N LEU A 138 -6.66 -3.68 -2.63
CA LEU A 138 -7.99 -4.15 -2.28
C LEU A 138 -8.81 -4.53 -3.52
N ILE A 139 -8.73 -3.75 -4.60
CA ILE A 139 -9.45 -4.01 -5.85
C ILE A 139 -8.92 -5.28 -6.52
N ILE A 140 -7.58 -5.42 -6.64
CA ILE A 140 -6.96 -6.63 -7.18
C ILE A 140 -7.37 -7.85 -6.34
N ALA A 141 -7.36 -7.73 -5.00
CA ALA A 141 -7.79 -8.78 -4.10
C ALA A 141 -9.27 -9.17 -4.30
N ILE A 142 -10.18 -8.20 -4.44
CA ILE A 142 -11.61 -8.47 -4.67
C ILE A 142 -11.83 -9.19 -6.01
N PHE A 143 -11.17 -8.76 -7.10
CA PHE A 143 -11.28 -9.44 -8.39
C PHE A 143 -10.68 -10.86 -8.35
N ALA A 144 -9.57 -11.04 -7.65
CA ALA A 144 -9.00 -12.37 -7.42
C ALA A 144 -9.92 -13.26 -6.60
N LEU A 145 -10.57 -12.73 -5.55
CA LEU A 145 -11.61 -13.45 -4.81
C LEU A 145 -12.79 -13.81 -5.69
N ALA A 146 -13.30 -12.88 -6.50
CA ALA A 146 -14.42 -13.12 -7.41
C ALA A 146 -14.13 -14.22 -8.45
N GLN A 147 -12.86 -14.41 -8.82
CA GLN A 147 -12.40 -15.51 -9.68
C GLN A 147 -11.95 -16.76 -8.91
N HIS A 148 -12.26 -16.86 -7.61
CA HIS A 148 -11.86 -17.94 -6.70
C HIS A 148 -10.34 -18.16 -6.57
N LYS A 149 -9.52 -17.17 -6.91
CA LYS A 149 -8.05 -17.21 -6.84
C LYS A 149 -7.53 -16.79 -5.47
N VAL A 150 -7.96 -17.49 -4.41
CA VAL A 150 -7.60 -17.18 -3.01
C VAL A 150 -6.07 -17.13 -2.80
N ALA A 151 -5.32 -17.99 -3.48
CA ALA A 151 -3.86 -17.98 -3.42
C ALA A 151 -3.26 -16.65 -3.90
N VAL A 152 -3.76 -16.10 -5.01
CA VAL A 152 -3.31 -14.80 -5.56
C VAL A 152 -3.56 -13.67 -4.55
N VAL A 153 -4.70 -13.69 -3.86
CA VAL A 153 -5.05 -12.72 -2.81
C VAL A 153 -4.07 -12.81 -1.65
N LYS A 154 -3.83 -14.02 -1.13
CA LYS A 154 -2.89 -14.22 -0.02
C LYS A 154 -1.48 -13.78 -0.40
N TYR A 155 -0.96 -14.25 -1.52
CA TYR A 155 0.40 -13.93 -1.93
C TYR A 155 0.59 -12.45 -2.26
N SER A 156 -0.38 -11.79 -2.91
CA SER A 156 -0.28 -10.36 -3.21
C SER A 156 -0.31 -9.47 -1.97
N LEU A 157 -1.21 -9.73 -1.02
CA LEU A 157 -1.28 -8.93 0.21
C LEU A 157 -0.06 -9.16 1.11
N LEU A 158 0.37 -10.41 1.26
CA LEU A 158 1.61 -10.75 1.98
C LEU A 158 2.82 -10.06 1.36
N GLY A 159 2.92 -10.16 0.02
CA GLY A 159 3.99 -9.55 -0.75
C GLY A 159 4.02 -8.04 -0.62
N SER A 160 2.85 -7.38 -0.51
CA SER A 160 2.78 -5.93 -0.27
C SER A 160 3.29 -5.53 1.11
N ILE A 161 3.00 -6.31 2.15
CA ILE A 161 3.61 -6.11 3.48
C ILE A 161 5.13 -6.29 3.41
N LEU A 162 5.62 -7.37 2.79
CA LEU A 162 7.06 -7.63 2.64
C LEU A 162 7.77 -6.54 1.82
N SER A 163 7.13 -6.08 0.74
CA SER A 163 7.63 -5.00 -0.11
C SER A 163 7.79 -3.72 0.70
N ASN A 164 6.77 -3.30 1.46
CA ASN A 164 6.86 -2.09 2.26
C ASN A 164 7.92 -2.16 3.36
N LEU A 165 7.97 -3.30 4.07
CA LEU A 165 8.88 -3.49 5.20
C LEU A 165 10.34 -3.65 4.79
N LEU A 166 10.61 -4.35 3.70
CA LEU A 166 11.99 -4.70 3.32
C LEU A 166 12.46 -3.94 2.09
N LEU A 167 11.66 -3.91 1.02
CA LEU A 167 12.07 -3.27 -0.22
C LEU A 167 11.97 -1.74 -0.12
N VAL A 168 10.81 -1.19 0.22
CA VAL A 168 10.57 0.26 0.29
C VAL A 168 11.41 0.87 1.41
N LEU A 169 11.29 0.35 2.63
CA LEU A 169 12.09 0.83 3.75
C LEU A 169 13.59 0.60 3.52
N GLY A 170 13.99 -0.59 3.06
CA GLY A 170 15.41 -0.92 2.84
C GLY A 170 16.07 -0.04 1.78
N THR A 171 15.43 0.16 0.62
CA THR A 171 15.92 1.08 -0.42
C THR A 171 15.97 2.51 0.08
N SER A 172 14.96 2.96 0.81
CA SER A 172 14.92 4.32 1.33
C SER A 172 16.04 4.58 2.33
N LEU A 173 16.28 3.69 3.31
CA LEU A 173 17.38 3.81 4.26
C LEU A 173 18.75 3.66 3.59
N PHE A 174 18.86 2.79 2.58
CA PHE A 174 20.10 2.59 1.83
C PHE A 174 20.47 3.83 1.02
N CYS A 175 19.55 4.31 0.17
CA CYS A 175 19.75 5.48 -0.68
C CYS A 175 19.87 6.77 0.15
N GLY A 176 19.02 6.96 1.16
CA GLY A 176 19.08 8.09 2.08
C GLY A 176 20.39 8.11 2.87
N GLY A 177 20.86 6.95 3.33
CA GLY A 177 22.13 6.80 4.05
C GLY A 177 23.35 7.04 3.18
N ILE A 178 23.33 6.66 1.90
CA ILE A 178 24.41 6.99 0.94
C ILE A 178 24.43 8.48 0.64
N ALA A 179 23.27 9.08 0.38
CA ALA A 179 23.17 10.51 0.09
C ALA A 179 23.64 11.38 1.27
N ASN A 180 23.36 10.93 2.49
CA ASN A 180 23.67 11.65 3.72
C ASN A 180 24.82 11.00 4.51
N MET A 181 25.80 10.40 3.83
CA MET A 181 26.89 9.63 4.47
C MET A 181 27.72 10.42 5.50
N LYS A 182 27.73 11.75 5.42
CA LYS A 182 28.45 12.64 6.33
C LYS A 182 27.62 13.14 7.52
N LYS A 183 26.32 12.84 7.57
CA LYS A 183 25.39 13.29 8.60
C LYS A 183 24.81 12.09 9.33
N GLU A 184 24.66 12.20 10.65
CA GLU A 184 23.90 11.21 11.42
C GLU A 184 22.41 11.43 11.14
N GLN A 185 21.73 10.46 10.54
CA GLN A 185 20.28 10.57 10.28
C GLN A 185 19.51 9.99 11.47
N LYS A 186 18.77 10.85 12.18
CA LYS A 186 17.89 10.47 13.30
C LYS A 186 16.44 10.55 12.87
N TYR A 187 15.57 9.81 13.56
CA TYR A 187 14.13 9.84 13.40
C TYR A 187 13.44 9.59 14.74
N ASP A 188 12.20 10.04 14.88
CA ASP A 188 11.35 9.72 16.02
C ASP A 188 10.90 8.25 15.96
N ARG A 189 11.21 7.55 17.03
CA ARG A 189 10.91 6.12 17.17
C ARG A 189 9.46 5.86 17.52
N ARG A 190 8.75 6.83 18.10
CA ARG A 190 7.43 6.58 18.67
C ARG A 190 6.43 6.08 17.63
N GLN A 191 6.44 6.65 16.42
CA GLN A 191 5.61 6.19 15.31
C GLN A 191 6.03 4.78 14.84
N ALA A 192 7.33 4.52 14.78
CA ALA A 192 7.87 3.21 14.40
C ALA A 192 7.50 2.13 15.42
N ASP A 193 7.55 2.43 16.71
CA ASP A 193 7.24 1.52 17.81
C ASP A 193 5.75 1.12 17.78
N VAL A 194 4.83 2.07 17.59
CA VAL A 194 3.39 1.80 17.50
C VAL A 194 3.07 0.92 16.30
N ASN A 195 3.62 1.22 15.12
CA ASN A 195 3.40 0.42 13.91
C ASN A 195 4.02 -0.98 14.05
N SER A 196 5.21 -1.10 14.64
CA SER A 196 5.87 -2.39 14.89
C SER A 196 5.04 -3.26 15.85
N LEU A 197 4.43 -2.67 16.87
CA LEU A 197 3.54 -3.40 17.79
C LEU A 197 2.28 -3.92 17.09
N MET A 198 1.66 -3.10 16.23
CA MET A 198 0.50 -3.51 15.43
C MET A 198 0.88 -4.63 14.45
N LEU A 199 2.05 -4.55 13.82
CA LEU A 199 2.56 -5.59 12.93
C LEU A 199 2.86 -6.90 13.68
N LEU A 200 3.38 -6.83 14.91
CA LEU A 200 3.58 -8.02 15.75
C LEU A 200 2.24 -8.69 16.12
N LEU A 201 1.20 -7.90 16.39
CA LEU A 201 -0.16 -8.42 16.58
C LEU A 201 -0.69 -9.11 15.32
N ALA A 202 -0.42 -8.55 14.13
CA ALA A 202 -0.75 -9.21 12.86
C ALA A 202 -0.03 -10.57 12.73
N VAL A 203 1.28 -10.63 13.03
CA VAL A 203 2.04 -11.90 13.01
C VAL A 203 1.39 -12.93 13.92
N LEU A 204 1.02 -12.56 15.15
CA LEU A 204 0.34 -13.48 16.07
C LEU A 204 -0.96 -14.04 15.46
N CYS A 205 -1.76 -13.18 14.83
CA CYS A 205 -3.03 -13.56 14.20
C CYS A 205 -2.86 -14.47 12.97
N HIS A 206 -1.74 -14.38 12.25
CA HIS A 206 -1.40 -15.28 11.15
C HIS A 206 -0.74 -16.59 11.64
N LEU A 207 0.09 -16.49 12.67
CA LEU A 207 0.84 -17.62 13.22
C LEU A 207 -0.09 -18.64 13.88
N LEU A 208 -1.11 -18.20 14.62
CA LEU A 208 -2.00 -19.10 15.35
C LEU A 208 -2.81 -20.06 14.46
N PRO A 209 -3.50 -19.61 13.38
CA PRO A 209 -4.15 -20.52 12.42
C PRO A 209 -3.19 -21.51 11.77
N MET A 210 -1.97 -21.09 11.46
CA MET A 210 -0.94 -21.95 10.89
C MET A 210 -0.49 -23.02 11.89
N LEU A 211 -0.13 -22.63 13.13
CA LEU A 211 0.28 -23.57 14.19
C LEU A 211 -0.85 -24.52 14.59
N PHE A 212 -2.09 -24.03 14.61
CA PHE A 212 -3.26 -24.85 14.90
C PHE A 212 -3.39 -25.98 13.87
N THR A 213 -3.17 -25.69 12.59
CA THR A 213 -3.19 -26.69 11.53
C THR A 213 -2.11 -27.76 11.74
N PHE A 214 -0.89 -27.38 12.14
CA PHE A 214 0.18 -28.32 12.48
C PHE A 214 -0.14 -29.21 13.70
N ALA A 215 -0.66 -28.61 14.77
CA ALA A 215 -1.04 -29.35 15.97
C ALA A 215 -2.21 -30.32 15.71
N ALA A 216 -3.18 -29.90 14.89
CA ALA A 216 -4.31 -30.73 14.48
C ALA A 216 -3.87 -31.92 13.62
N THR A 217 -2.92 -31.74 12.69
CA THR A 217 -2.39 -32.86 11.89
C THR A 217 -1.64 -33.93 12.70
N GLY A 218 -1.09 -33.58 13.86
CA GLY A 218 -0.43 -34.53 14.77
C GLY A 218 -1.39 -35.32 15.67
N SER A 219 -2.65 -34.90 15.74
CA SER A 219 -3.69 -35.53 16.56
C SER A 219 -4.70 -36.19 15.63
N SER A 220 -4.71 -37.52 15.56
CA SER A 220 -5.63 -38.33 14.74
C SER A 220 -7.08 -38.31 15.24
N THR A 221 -7.59 -37.15 15.62
CA THR A 221 -9.02 -36.89 15.82
C THR A 221 -9.51 -36.21 14.55
N GLY A 222 -10.43 -36.86 13.84
CA GLY A 222 -11.04 -36.38 12.59
C GLY A 222 -11.90 -35.12 12.80
N VAL A 223 -11.27 -34.01 13.14
CA VAL A 223 -11.89 -32.70 13.21
C VAL A 223 -11.78 -32.11 11.81
N GLY A 224 -12.94 -31.96 11.16
CA GLY A 224 -13.08 -31.48 9.79
C GLY A 224 -12.49 -30.09 9.56
N VAL A 225 -12.57 -29.65 8.31
CA VAL A 225 -12.00 -28.43 7.70
C VAL A 225 -12.33 -27.08 8.40
N ASP A 226 -13.14 -27.06 9.45
CA ASP A 226 -13.74 -25.86 10.04
C ASP A 226 -12.93 -25.05 11.09
N PRO A 227 -12.10 -25.61 11.99
CA PRO A 227 -11.57 -24.85 13.13
C PRO A 227 -10.54 -23.79 12.74
N THR A 228 -9.68 -24.05 11.75
CA THR A 228 -8.71 -23.07 11.23
C THR A 228 -9.41 -21.88 10.58
N LEU A 229 -10.51 -22.13 9.86
CA LEU A 229 -11.30 -21.09 9.21
C LEU A 229 -12.05 -20.23 10.24
N HIS A 230 -12.67 -20.84 11.25
CA HIS A 230 -13.30 -20.11 12.34
C HIS A 230 -12.30 -19.28 13.14
N LEU A 231 -11.13 -19.83 13.44
CA LEU A 231 -10.05 -19.10 14.10
C LEU A 231 -9.60 -17.91 13.24
N SER A 232 -9.43 -18.11 11.93
CA SER A 232 -9.05 -17.05 10.99
C SER A 232 -10.09 -15.92 10.91
N ARG A 233 -11.39 -16.26 10.92
CA ARG A 233 -12.47 -15.27 10.96
C ARG A 233 -12.48 -14.49 12.28
N ALA A 234 -12.30 -15.18 13.42
CA ALA A 234 -12.21 -14.55 14.73
C ALA A 234 -10.99 -13.61 14.83
N SER A 235 -9.81 -14.08 14.39
CA SER A 235 -8.60 -13.27 14.29
C SER A 235 -8.80 -12.05 13.39
N SER A 236 -9.51 -12.18 12.27
CA SER A 236 -9.80 -11.06 11.37
C SER A 236 -10.67 -9.99 12.05
N ILE A 237 -11.67 -10.38 12.83
CA ILE A 237 -12.49 -9.44 13.61
C ILE A 237 -11.63 -8.69 14.64
N VAL A 238 -10.76 -9.42 15.37
CA VAL A 238 -9.84 -8.82 16.35
C VAL A 238 -8.89 -7.83 15.68
N MET A 239 -8.33 -8.17 14.52
CA MET A 239 -7.44 -7.29 13.77
C MET A 239 -8.14 -6.01 13.32
N LEU A 240 -9.38 -6.11 12.81
CA LEU A 240 -10.17 -4.94 12.41
C LEU A 240 -10.53 -4.04 13.61
N LEU A 241 -10.86 -4.62 14.77
CA LEU A 241 -11.11 -3.86 15.99
C LEU A 241 -9.84 -3.15 16.49
N ALA A 242 -8.70 -3.85 16.46
CA ALA A 242 -7.41 -3.26 16.80
C ALA A 242 -7.04 -2.13 15.82
N TYR A 243 -7.31 -2.30 14.52
CA TYR A 243 -7.11 -1.26 13.53
C TYR A 243 -8.02 -0.04 13.74
N ALA A 244 -9.29 -0.25 14.10
CA ALA A 244 -10.19 0.85 14.44
C ALA A 244 -9.68 1.63 15.67
N ALA A 245 -9.19 0.93 16.71
CA ALA A 245 -8.55 1.55 17.85
C ALA A 245 -7.27 2.31 17.45
N TYR A 246 -6.47 1.75 16.55
CA TYR A 246 -5.29 2.42 15.97
C TYR A 246 -5.64 3.68 15.19
N ILE A 247 -6.72 3.69 14.40
CA ILE A 247 -7.19 4.88 13.69
C ILE A 247 -7.66 5.96 14.67
N VAL A 248 -8.37 5.58 15.74
CA VAL A 248 -8.74 6.53 16.81
C VAL A 248 -7.49 7.08 17.51
N PHE A 249 -6.50 6.23 17.74
CA PHE A 249 -5.21 6.63 18.33
C PHE A 249 -4.47 7.62 17.42
N GLN A 250 -4.37 7.31 16.13
CA GLN A 250 -3.65 8.08 15.12
C GLN A 250 -4.33 9.42 14.81
N LEU A 251 -5.66 9.46 14.70
CA LEU A 251 -6.38 10.64 14.22
C LEU A 251 -6.91 11.53 15.35
N TRP A 252 -7.08 10.99 16.57
CA TRP A 252 -7.69 11.72 17.67
C TRP A 252 -6.80 11.82 18.91
N THR A 253 -6.45 10.71 19.56
CA THR A 253 -5.85 10.79 20.90
C THR A 253 -4.37 11.16 20.88
N HIS A 254 -3.61 10.72 19.88
CA HIS A 254 -2.16 10.91 19.77
C HIS A 254 -1.76 11.43 18.39
N ARG A 255 -2.55 12.35 17.84
CA ARG A 255 -2.32 12.93 16.50
C ARG A 255 -0.92 13.52 16.34
N GLU A 256 -0.41 14.18 17.38
CA GLU A 256 0.94 14.78 17.41
C GLU A 256 2.07 13.75 17.16
N LEU A 257 1.83 12.46 17.40
CA LEU A 257 2.79 11.39 17.14
C LEU A 257 2.96 11.07 15.64
N PHE A 258 1.96 11.42 14.83
CA PHE A 258 1.87 11.04 13.42
C PHE A 258 1.87 12.26 12.47
N GLU A 259 1.82 13.47 13.02
CA GLU A 259 2.06 14.69 12.27
C GLU A 259 3.56 14.79 11.98
N ALA A 260 3.92 14.91 10.70
CA ALA A 260 5.31 15.10 10.33
C ALA A 260 5.82 16.41 10.94
N GLN A 261 6.89 16.36 11.74
CA GLN A 261 7.57 17.57 12.19
C GLN A 261 8.18 18.26 10.97
N GLU A 262 7.57 19.36 10.55
CA GLU A 262 8.19 20.29 9.60
C GLU A 262 9.27 21.05 10.37
N GLU A 263 10.50 20.53 10.36
CA GLU A 263 11.65 21.31 10.80
C GLU A 263 11.77 22.54 9.90
N SER A 264 11.75 23.71 10.54
CA SER A 264 11.73 25.05 9.96
C SER A 264 13.10 25.48 9.42
N ASP A 265 13.66 24.71 8.50
CA ASP A 265 14.89 25.08 7.80
C ASP A 265 14.61 25.29 6.30
N ASP A 266 14.67 26.57 5.91
CA ASP A 266 14.70 27.17 4.56
C ASP A 266 13.52 26.99 3.58
N ASP A 267 12.74 28.06 3.44
CA ASP A 267 12.22 28.77 2.24
C ASP A 267 11.68 28.06 0.97
N ASP A 268 11.61 26.73 0.86
CA ASP A 268 11.18 26.06 -0.39
C ASP A 268 9.95 25.15 -0.31
N VAL A 269 9.23 25.10 0.82
CA VAL A 269 7.93 24.42 0.89
C VAL A 269 6.81 25.46 0.81
N VAL A 270 6.48 25.84 -0.42
CA VAL A 270 5.28 26.63 -0.74
C VAL A 270 4.08 26.02 -0.02
N GLU A 271 3.30 26.82 0.71
CA GLU A 271 1.97 26.44 1.20
C GLU A 271 1.20 25.77 0.04
N GLU A 272 1.11 24.45 0.05
CA GLU A 272 0.44 23.71 -1.01
C GLU A 272 -1.07 23.92 -0.85
N THR A 273 -1.60 24.89 -1.58
CA THR A 273 -3.03 25.05 -1.81
C THR A 273 -3.54 23.86 -2.63
N PRO A 274 -4.77 23.38 -2.38
CA PRO A 274 -5.33 22.30 -3.16
C PRO A 274 -5.41 22.69 -4.63
N ASP A 275 -4.83 21.87 -5.50
CA ASP A 275 -4.74 22.17 -6.94
C ASP A 275 -6.02 21.83 -7.69
N ILE A 276 -6.83 20.96 -7.09
CA ILE A 276 -8.07 20.44 -7.67
C ILE A 276 -9.23 20.76 -6.73
N GLY A 277 -10.35 21.20 -7.29
CA GLY A 277 -11.58 21.42 -6.52
C GLY A 277 -12.20 20.11 -6.05
N PHE A 278 -12.84 20.11 -4.87
CA PHE A 278 -13.41 18.92 -4.22
C PHE A 278 -14.21 17.99 -5.15
N TRP A 279 -15.21 18.52 -5.86
CA TRP A 279 -16.05 17.73 -6.77
C TRP A 279 -15.29 17.16 -7.96
N SER A 280 -14.31 17.91 -8.48
CA SER A 280 -13.42 17.43 -9.53
C SER A 280 -12.53 16.30 -9.00
N GLY A 281 -12.02 16.41 -7.77
CA GLY A 281 -11.25 15.37 -7.10
C GLY A 281 -12.04 14.06 -7.01
N ILE A 282 -13.30 14.12 -6.55
CA ILE A 282 -14.17 12.93 -6.46
C ILE A 282 -14.42 12.29 -7.82
N VAL A 283 -14.76 13.08 -8.85
CA VAL A 283 -15.04 12.56 -10.20
C VAL A 283 -13.79 11.86 -10.76
N TRP A 284 -12.62 12.47 -10.61
CA TRP A 284 -11.35 11.86 -11.02
C TRP A 284 -11.02 10.62 -10.21
N LEU A 285 -11.26 10.62 -8.89
CA LEU A 285 -11.02 9.48 -8.03
C LEU A 285 -11.83 8.28 -8.51
N VAL A 286 -13.15 8.46 -8.67
CA VAL A 286 -14.05 7.41 -9.17
C VAL A 286 -13.63 6.92 -10.57
N GLY A 287 -13.28 7.85 -11.47
CA GLY A 287 -12.82 7.51 -12.82
C GLY A 287 -11.54 6.66 -12.80
N MET A 288 -10.52 7.04 -12.02
CA MET A 288 -9.28 6.28 -11.90
C MET A 288 -9.50 4.92 -11.24
N THR A 289 -10.32 4.87 -10.19
CA THR A 289 -10.70 3.61 -9.55
C THR A 289 -11.41 2.66 -10.51
N ALA A 290 -12.27 3.16 -11.40
CA ALA A 290 -12.91 2.33 -12.44
C ALA A 290 -11.90 1.76 -13.45
N VAL A 291 -10.90 2.55 -13.86
CA VAL A 291 -9.82 2.05 -14.74
C VAL A 291 -8.95 1.03 -14.02
N ILE A 292 -8.62 1.25 -12.74
CA ILE A 292 -7.91 0.26 -11.92
C ILE A 292 -8.70 -1.04 -11.84
N ALA A 293 -10.02 -0.97 -11.61
CA ALA A 293 -10.88 -2.15 -11.59
C ALA A 293 -10.82 -2.94 -12.90
N LEU A 294 -10.91 -2.25 -14.04
CA LEU A 294 -10.80 -2.86 -15.36
C LEU A 294 -9.43 -3.52 -15.59
N LEU A 295 -8.33 -2.85 -15.27
CA LEU A 295 -6.99 -3.44 -15.41
C LEU A 295 -6.75 -4.58 -14.40
N SER A 296 -7.33 -4.49 -13.20
CA SER A 296 -7.24 -5.54 -12.19
C SER A 296 -7.92 -6.82 -12.66
N GLU A 297 -9.08 -6.71 -13.32
CA GLU A 297 -9.74 -7.86 -13.95
C GLU A 297 -8.83 -8.53 -14.99
N TYR A 298 -8.13 -7.75 -15.82
CA TYR A 298 -7.19 -8.26 -16.81
C TYR A 298 -5.99 -8.94 -16.14
N VAL A 299 -5.37 -8.30 -15.15
CA VAL A 299 -4.23 -8.87 -14.40
C VAL A 299 -4.61 -10.21 -13.80
N VAL A 300 -5.72 -10.30 -13.07
CA VAL A 300 -6.17 -11.54 -12.42
C VAL A 300 -6.54 -12.60 -13.47
N GLY A 301 -7.20 -12.22 -14.56
CA GLY A 301 -7.61 -13.13 -15.63
C GLY A 301 -6.45 -13.71 -16.44
N THR A 302 -5.32 -13.01 -16.50
CA THR A 302 -4.16 -13.38 -17.33
C THR A 302 -2.96 -13.91 -16.53
N ILE A 303 -2.99 -13.86 -15.20
CA ILE A 303 -1.85 -14.20 -14.34
C ILE A 303 -1.32 -15.63 -14.53
N GLU A 304 -2.18 -16.61 -14.73
CA GLU A 304 -1.79 -18.02 -14.92
C GLU A 304 -1.07 -18.22 -16.25
N GLU A 305 -1.61 -17.68 -17.34
CA GLU A 305 -0.99 -17.80 -18.66
C GLU A 305 0.31 -17.00 -18.76
N ALA A 306 0.40 -15.85 -18.06
CA ALA A 306 1.65 -15.12 -17.92
C ALA A 306 2.69 -15.92 -17.13
N ALA A 307 2.28 -16.57 -16.04
CA ALA A 307 3.14 -17.44 -15.24
C ALA A 307 3.72 -18.59 -16.07
N ASP A 308 2.86 -19.31 -16.80
CA ASP A 308 3.27 -20.42 -17.66
C ASP A 308 4.20 -19.95 -18.79
N SER A 309 3.88 -18.84 -19.44
CA SER A 309 4.69 -18.29 -20.53
C SER A 309 6.06 -17.78 -20.08
N TRP A 310 6.16 -17.24 -18.87
CA TRP A 310 7.42 -16.70 -18.31
C TRP A 310 8.22 -17.76 -17.55
N GLY A 311 7.66 -18.96 -17.34
CA GLY A 311 8.29 -20.02 -16.55
C GLY A 311 8.40 -19.68 -15.06
N LEU A 312 7.51 -18.82 -14.56
CA LEU A 312 7.45 -18.36 -13.16
C LEU A 312 6.25 -19.00 -12.46
N SER A 313 6.32 -19.15 -11.13
CA SER A 313 5.15 -19.57 -10.36
C SER A 313 4.17 -18.41 -10.15
N VAL A 314 2.88 -18.70 -10.09
CA VAL A 314 1.86 -17.68 -9.76
C VAL A 314 2.10 -17.11 -8.36
N SER A 315 2.63 -17.91 -7.43
CA SER A 315 3.04 -17.42 -6.11
C SER A 315 4.16 -16.39 -6.20
N PHE A 316 5.20 -16.62 -7.01
CA PHE A 316 6.28 -15.66 -7.23
C PHE A 316 5.79 -14.36 -7.86
N ILE A 317 4.98 -14.45 -8.92
CA ILE A 317 4.39 -13.27 -9.56
C ILE A 317 3.53 -12.48 -8.56
N SER A 318 2.75 -13.19 -7.75
CA SER A 318 1.85 -12.58 -6.77
C SER A 318 2.58 -11.94 -5.60
N ILE A 319 3.62 -12.58 -5.05
CA ILE A 319 4.31 -12.09 -3.86
C ILE A 319 5.42 -11.08 -4.14
N ILE A 320 6.03 -11.13 -5.32
CA ILE A 320 7.14 -10.23 -5.69
C ILE A 320 6.67 -9.17 -6.69
N LEU A 321 6.12 -9.56 -7.84
CA LEU A 321 5.92 -8.64 -8.96
C LEU A 321 4.73 -7.69 -8.76
N LEU A 322 3.59 -8.24 -8.33
CA LEU A 322 2.36 -7.48 -8.08
C LEU A 322 2.54 -6.35 -7.04
N PRO A 323 3.16 -6.59 -5.87
CA PRO A 323 3.45 -5.57 -4.87
C PRO A 323 4.36 -4.44 -5.34
N ILE A 324 5.36 -4.75 -6.18
CA ILE A 324 6.26 -3.73 -6.72
C ILE A 324 5.45 -2.72 -7.55
N VAL A 325 4.46 -3.22 -8.31
CA VAL A 325 3.58 -2.40 -9.14
C VAL A 325 2.59 -1.59 -8.28
N GLY A 326 1.89 -2.24 -7.35
CA GLY A 326 0.89 -1.61 -6.49
C GLY A 326 1.48 -0.49 -5.62
N ASN A 327 2.65 -0.76 -5.04
CA ASN A 327 3.31 0.16 -4.12
C ASN A 327 4.35 1.07 -4.81
N ALA A 328 4.47 1.06 -6.15
CA ALA A 328 5.53 1.79 -6.87
C ALA A 328 5.56 3.29 -6.52
N ALA A 329 4.37 3.88 -6.37
CA ALA A 329 4.19 5.28 -5.99
C ALA A 329 4.75 5.57 -4.59
N GLU A 330 4.32 4.77 -3.62
CA GLU A 330 4.75 4.88 -2.23
C GLU A 330 6.24 4.63 -2.09
N HIS A 331 6.76 3.67 -2.86
CA HIS A 331 8.17 3.32 -2.92
C HIS A 331 9.02 4.50 -3.39
N ALA A 332 8.67 5.09 -4.53
CA ALA A 332 9.42 6.20 -5.06
C ALA A 332 9.32 7.45 -4.17
N GLY A 333 8.17 7.69 -3.53
CA GLY A 333 8.01 8.81 -2.60
C GLY A 333 8.82 8.64 -1.31
N ALA A 334 8.79 7.45 -0.71
CA ALA A 334 9.57 7.12 0.48
C ALA A 334 11.09 7.31 0.26
N ILE A 335 11.60 6.91 -0.91
CA ILE A 335 13.00 7.11 -1.29
C ILE A 335 13.32 8.60 -1.41
N ILE A 336 12.49 9.39 -2.08
CA ILE A 336 12.71 10.84 -2.26
C ILE A 336 12.78 11.55 -0.90
N PHE A 337 11.91 11.20 0.06
CA PHE A 337 11.96 11.77 1.40
C PHE A 337 13.21 11.36 2.18
N ALA A 338 13.66 10.11 2.02
CA ALA A 338 14.89 9.65 2.65
C ALA A 338 16.13 10.39 2.10
N PHE A 339 16.16 10.67 0.80
CA PHE A 339 17.19 11.54 0.20
C PHE A 339 17.18 12.95 0.80
N LYS A 340 15.99 13.51 1.02
CA LYS A 340 15.80 14.82 1.66
C LYS A 340 15.99 14.81 3.19
N ASN A 341 16.51 13.72 3.75
CA ASN A 341 16.72 13.55 5.19
C ASN A 341 15.42 13.67 6.03
N LYS A 342 14.26 13.39 5.45
CA LYS A 342 12.96 13.38 6.14
C LYS A 342 12.55 11.95 6.47
N LEU A 343 13.32 11.29 7.33
CA LEU A 343 13.16 9.86 7.62
C LEU A 343 11.85 9.52 8.35
N ASP A 344 11.31 10.43 9.16
CA ASP A 344 10.01 10.22 9.82
C ASP A 344 8.89 10.03 8.80
N ILE A 345 8.92 10.80 7.70
CA ILE A 345 7.98 10.67 6.59
C ILE A 345 8.17 9.32 5.89
N THR A 346 9.42 8.96 5.57
CA THR A 346 9.74 7.65 4.96
C THR A 346 9.23 6.48 5.80
N LEU A 347 9.48 6.51 7.11
CA LEU A 347 9.04 5.47 8.05
C LEU A 347 7.52 5.42 8.15
N GLY A 348 6.88 6.59 8.22
CA GLY A 348 5.42 6.67 8.27
C GLY A 348 4.74 6.15 7.02
N VAL A 349 5.32 6.37 5.83
CA VAL A 349 4.82 5.78 4.57
C VAL A 349 4.99 4.27 4.59
N ALA A 350 6.22 3.76 4.79
CA ALA A 350 6.50 2.33 4.68
C ALA A 350 5.82 1.49 5.78
N LEU A 351 5.98 1.88 7.06
CA LEU A 351 5.39 1.15 8.18
C LEU A 351 3.88 1.35 8.25
N GLY A 352 3.39 2.55 7.96
CA GLY A 352 1.97 2.85 7.95
C GLY A 352 1.23 1.99 6.92
N SER A 353 1.70 1.98 5.66
CA SER A 353 1.12 1.16 4.59
C SER A 353 1.19 -0.34 4.94
N ALA A 354 2.33 -0.84 5.45
CA ALA A 354 2.43 -2.23 5.93
C ALA A 354 1.42 -2.57 7.05
N THR A 355 1.27 -1.69 8.05
CA THR A 355 0.29 -1.87 9.14
C THR A 355 -1.14 -1.83 8.62
N GLN A 356 -1.46 -0.94 7.68
CA GLN A 356 -2.79 -0.87 7.06
C GLN A 356 -3.11 -2.15 6.29
N ILE A 357 -2.19 -2.64 5.46
CA ILE A 357 -2.42 -3.86 4.69
C ILE A 357 -2.60 -5.05 5.63
N ALA A 358 -1.71 -5.18 6.64
CA ALA A 358 -1.76 -6.28 7.59
C ALA A 358 -3.01 -6.26 8.47
N MET A 359 -3.37 -5.13 9.08
CA MET A 359 -4.40 -5.03 10.12
C MET A 359 -5.78 -4.65 9.58
N PHE A 360 -5.87 -4.15 8.34
CA PHE A 360 -7.13 -3.76 7.71
C PHE A 360 -7.41 -4.55 6.43
N VAL A 361 -6.54 -4.47 5.41
CA VAL A 361 -6.85 -5.03 4.08
C VAL A 361 -6.95 -6.56 4.10
N VAL A 362 -5.98 -7.25 4.71
CA VAL A 362 -5.99 -8.71 4.85
C VAL A 362 -7.24 -9.22 5.59
N PRO A 363 -7.55 -8.76 6.82
CA PRO A 363 -8.73 -9.26 7.53
C PRO A 363 -10.03 -8.82 6.86
N LEU A 364 -10.08 -7.64 6.21
CA LEU A 364 -11.23 -7.24 5.41
C LEU A 364 -11.48 -8.22 4.24
N CYS A 365 -10.43 -8.68 3.56
CA CYS A 365 -10.55 -9.69 2.50
C CYS A 365 -11.10 -11.03 3.02
N VAL A 366 -10.73 -11.45 4.24
CA VAL A 366 -11.30 -12.66 4.87
C VAL A 366 -12.80 -12.49 5.13
N ILE A 367 -13.22 -11.31 5.61
CA ILE A 367 -14.65 -11.01 5.84
C ILE A 367 -15.41 -10.93 4.51
N ILE A 368 -14.87 -10.28 3.49
CA ILE A 368 -15.46 -10.22 2.14
C ILE A 368 -15.60 -11.63 1.57
N ALA A 369 -14.56 -12.46 1.65
CA ALA A 369 -14.61 -13.85 1.21
C ALA A 369 -15.70 -14.63 1.96
N TRP A 370 -15.84 -14.41 3.27
CA TRP A 370 -16.90 -15.04 4.05
C TRP A 370 -18.30 -14.65 3.57
N ILE A 371 -18.54 -13.36 3.26
CA ILE A 371 -19.81 -12.88 2.71
C ILE A 371 -20.07 -13.48 1.32
N MET A 372 -19.03 -13.65 0.51
CA MET A 372 -19.11 -14.26 -0.83
C MET A 372 -19.26 -15.80 -0.80
N GLY A 373 -19.22 -16.43 0.38
CA GLY A 373 -19.25 -17.89 0.51
C GLY A 373 -17.95 -18.59 0.10
N ILE A 374 -16.84 -17.85 0.04
CA ILE A 374 -15.51 -18.34 -0.30
C ILE A 374 -14.72 -18.61 0.98
N ASN A 375 -14.12 -19.79 1.09
CA ASN A 375 -13.30 -20.16 2.23
C ASN A 375 -11.87 -19.60 2.08
N MET A 376 -11.67 -18.36 2.53
CA MET A 376 -10.35 -17.77 2.72
C MET A 376 -10.00 -17.78 4.20
N ASP A 377 -8.89 -18.42 4.55
CA ASP A 377 -8.33 -18.42 5.91
C ASP A 377 -7.03 -17.58 5.99
N LEU A 378 -6.52 -17.40 7.21
CA LEU A 378 -5.26 -16.71 7.50
C LEU A 378 -4.06 -17.66 7.60
N ASN A 379 -4.18 -18.90 7.13
CA ASN A 379 -3.06 -19.84 7.10
C ASN A 379 -2.26 -19.67 5.80
N PHE A 380 -1.21 -18.85 5.82
CA PHE A 380 -0.41 -18.55 4.64
C PHE A 380 0.61 -19.65 4.29
N SER A 381 0.66 -20.77 5.02
CA SER A 381 1.77 -21.74 5.02
C SER A 381 3.02 -21.23 5.76
N VAL A 382 3.98 -22.14 6.01
CA VAL A 382 5.13 -21.94 6.90
C VAL A 382 6.11 -20.93 6.33
N ILE A 383 6.41 -21.03 5.04
CA ILE A 383 7.44 -20.21 4.40
C ILE A 383 6.98 -18.75 4.35
N GLU A 384 5.73 -18.55 3.97
CA GLU A 384 5.04 -17.28 3.91
C GLU A 384 4.93 -16.64 5.30
N THR A 385 4.36 -17.36 6.29
CA THR A 385 4.18 -16.83 7.64
C THR A 385 5.53 -16.60 8.33
N GLY A 386 6.50 -17.50 8.11
CA GLY A 386 7.87 -17.38 8.61
C GLY A 386 8.60 -16.18 8.02
N SER A 387 8.48 -15.96 6.70
CA SER A 387 9.08 -14.79 6.04
C SER A 387 8.47 -13.48 6.56
N LEU A 388 7.15 -13.42 6.75
CA LEU A 388 6.47 -12.27 7.36
C LEU A 388 6.97 -11.98 8.78
N ALA A 389 7.00 -13.01 9.64
CA ALA A 389 7.44 -12.89 11.03
C ALA A 389 8.90 -12.42 11.12
N LEU A 390 9.80 -13.02 10.34
CA LEU A 390 11.21 -12.63 10.30
C LEU A 390 11.40 -11.21 9.76
N SER A 391 10.61 -10.79 8.76
CA SER A 391 10.68 -9.44 8.19
C SER A 391 10.25 -8.39 9.20
N ILE A 392 9.14 -8.60 9.90
CA ILE A 392 8.64 -7.68 10.94
C ILE A 392 9.65 -7.61 12.09
N LEU A 393 10.21 -8.74 12.51
CA LEU A 393 11.24 -8.78 13.55
C LEU A 393 12.52 -8.04 13.13
N ALA A 394 13.00 -8.28 11.91
CA ALA A 394 14.18 -7.63 11.37
C ALA A 394 14.00 -6.10 11.30
N VAL A 395 12.82 -5.63 10.86
CA VAL A 395 12.50 -4.21 10.84
C VAL A 395 12.41 -3.64 12.26
N ALA A 396 11.73 -4.30 13.19
CA ALA A 396 11.61 -3.85 14.58
C ALA A 396 12.99 -3.68 15.23
N PHE A 397 13.91 -4.64 15.05
CA PHE A 397 15.28 -4.52 15.54
C PHE A 397 16.08 -3.43 14.82
N THR A 398 15.92 -3.31 13.50
CA THR A 398 16.61 -2.27 12.71
C THR A 398 16.24 -0.87 13.20
N LEU A 399 14.98 -0.68 13.60
CA LEU A 399 14.43 0.61 14.04
C LEU A 399 14.61 0.89 15.54
N GLN A 400 15.13 -0.06 16.31
CA GLN A 400 15.25 0.02 17.77
C GLN A 400 16.31 1.03 18.25
N ASP A 401 17.06 1.69 17.39
CA ASP A 401 18.07 2.67 17.83
C ASP A 401 17.66 4.12 17.54
N GLY A 402 16.63 4.37 16.71
CA GLY A 402 16.24 5.72 16.29
C GLY A 402 17.24 6.41 15.35
N SER A 403 18.25 5.69 14.87
CA SER A 403 19.25 6.15 13.91
C SER A 403 19.24 5.30 12.65
N SER A 404 19.51 5.95 11.52
CA SER A 404 19.61 5.33 10.20
C SER A 404 21.02 5.48 9.63
N HIS A 405 21.48 4.43 8.97
CA HIS A 405 22.69 4.42 8.16
C HIS A 405 22.52 3.42 7.00
N TYR A 406 23.31 3.58 5.93
CA TYR A 406 23.14 2.81 4.70
C TYR A 406 23.17 1.28 4.93
N LEU A 407 23.97 0.80 5.89
CA LEU A 407 24.06 -0.63 6.19
C LEU A 407 22.74 -1.22 6.71
N LYS A 408 21.95 -0.48 7.50
CA LYS A 408 20.60 -0.93 7.93
C LYS A 408 19.70 -1.15 6.72
N GLY A 409 19.70 -0.20 5.78
CA GLY A 409 18.96 -0.33 4.53
C GLY A 409 19.43 -1.50 3.66
N LEU A 410 20.75 -1.68 3.54
CA LEU A 410 21.33 -2.79 2.78
C LEU A 410 20.91 -4.16 3.35
N VAL A 411 20.93 -4.32 4.67
CA VAL A 411 20.51 -5.58 5.33
C VAL A 411 19.05 -5.91 5.01
N LEU A 412 18.13 -4.92 5.11
CA LEU A 412 16.73 -5.13 4.77
C LEU A 412 16.53 -5.50 3.29
N LEU A 413 17.30 -4.89 2.37
CA LEU A 413 17.27 -5.25 0.96
C LEU A 413 17.76 -6.67 0.70
N LEU A 414 18.85 -7.08 1.37
CA LEU A 414 19.36 -8.45 1.26
C LEU A 414 18.34 -9.46 1.80
N CYS A 415 17.64 -9.14 2.90
CA CYS A 415 16.52 -9.96 3.37
C CYS A 415 15.43 -10.11 2.30
N TYR A 416 15.03 -9.02 1.63
CA TYR A 416 14.03 -9.08 0.55
C TYR A 416 14.51 -9.95 -0.62
N ILE A 417 15.77 -9.79 -1.05
CA ILE A 417 16.35 -10.57 -2.16
C ILE A 417 16.39 -12.06 -1.82
N ILE A 418 16.76 -12.42 -0.59
CA ILE A 418 16.80 -13.83 -0.14
C ILE A 418 15.38 -14.42 -0.12
N ILE A 419 14.39 -13.68 0.38
CA ILE A 419 12.99 -14.11 0.38
C ILE A 419 12.50 -14.27 -1.07
N ALA A 420 12.77 -13.31 -1.95
CA ALA A 420 12.41 -13.39 -3.37
C ALA A 420 13.05 -14.61 -4.06
N ALA A 421 14.33 -14.89 -3.78
CA ALA A 421 15.01 -16.07 -4.28
C ALA A 421 14.37 -17.37 -3.76
N CYS A 422 13.94 -17.39 -2.50
CA CYS A 422 13.21 -18.53 -1.93
C CYS A 422 11.90 -18.81 -2.71
N PHE A 423 11.08 -17.78 -2.92
CA PHE A 423 9.84 -17.91 -3.69
C PHE A 423 10.06 -18.20 -5.18
N PHE A 424 11.19 -17.79 -5.75
CA PHE A 424 11.57 -18.12 -7.12
C PHE A 424 11.88 -19.61 -7.29
N VAL A 425 12.56 -20.20 -6.30
CA VAL A 425 12.92 -21.64 -6.31
C VAL A 425 11.68 -22.51 -6.02
N ILE A 426 10.75 -22.01 -5.21
CA ILE A 426 9.49 -22.71 -4.90
C ILE A 426 8.57 -22.68 -6.14
N LYS A 427 8.62 -23.75 -6.93
CA LYS A 427 7.64 -24.03 -7.97
C LYS A 427 6.45 -24.76 -7.36
N SER A 428 5.59 -24.05 -6.64
CA SER A 428 4.30 -24.60 -6.22
C SER A 428 3.37 -24.65 -7.44
N PRO A 429 2.93 -25.82 -7.93
CA PRO A 429 1.80 -25.87 -8.85
C PRO A 429 0.53 -25.46 -8.09
N LEU A 430 -0.32 -24.64 -8.69
CA LEU A 430 -1.62 -24.20 -8.14
C LEU A 430 -2.67 -25.33 -8.05
N HIS A 431 -2.27 -26.59 -8.14
CA HIS A 431 -3.18 -27.74 -8.16
C HIS A 431 -2.78 -28.78 -7.13
N GLN A 432 -3.18 -28.57 -5.88
CA GLN A 432 -3.37 -29.67 -4.94
C GLN A 432 -4.55 -29.39 -4.00
N SER A 433 -5.72 -29.21 -4.60
CA SER A 433 -6.96 -29.65 -3.97
C SER A 433 -7.26 -31.05 -4.52
N ASN A 434 -7.29 -32.03 -3.63
CA ASN A 434 -7.49 -33.47 -3.89
C ASN A 434 -6.30 -34.21 -4.54
N ILE A 435 -5.47 -34.85 -3.70
CA ILE A 435 -5.16 -36.29 -3.72
C ILE A 435 -4.06 -36.50 -2.66
N LEU A 436 -4.49 -36.98 -1.49
CA LEU A 436 -3.70 -37.93 -0.71
C LEU A 436 -4.67 -38.81 0.08
N HIS A 437 -5.20 -39.84 -0.59
CA HIS A 437 -5.50 -41.10 0.08
C HIS A 437 -4.23 -41.95 0.00
N PRO A 438 -3.43 -42.08 1.07
CA PRO A 438 -2.43 -43.13 1.13
C PRO A 438 -3.14 -44.42 1.52
N GLY A 439 -3.44 -45.29 0.55
CA GLY A 439 -3.90 -46.64 0.83
C GLY A 439 -5.02 -47.13 -0.08
N LEU A 440 -4.64 -47.74 -1.20
CA LEU A 440 -5.06 -49.09 -1.64
C LEU A 440 -4.45 -49.31 -3.04
N GLN A 441 -3.22 -49.81 -3.09
CA GLN A 441 -2.82 -50.60 -4.26
C GLN A 441 -3.53 -51.94 -4.13
N THR A 442 -4.68 -52.07 -4.77
CA THR A 442 -5.29 -53.37 -5.04
C THR A 442 -4.42 -54.10 -6.07
N SER A 443 -3.58 -55.00 -5.56
CA SER A 443 -2.99 -56.08 -6.34
C SER A 443 -4.10 -56.99 -6.86
N THR A 444 -4.57 -56.72 -8.06
CA THR A 444 -5.41 -57.63 -8.84
C THR A 444 -5.11 -57.42 -10.31
N GLY A 445 -4.34 -58.31 -10.91
CA GLY A 445 -4.16 -58.35 -12.37
C GLY A 445 -2.84 -58.93 -12.86
N ALA A 446 -2.43 -60.12 -12.42
CA ALA A 446 -1.40 -60.90 -13.11
C ALA A 446 -1.47 -62.39 -12.75
N VAL A 447 -2.60 -63.04 -13.03
CA VAL A 447 -2.67 -64.50 -13.19
C VAL A 447 -3.68 -64.80 -14.32
N LEU A 448 -3.20 -65.52 -15.34
CA LEU A 448 -3.87 -66.17 -16.49
C LEU A 448 -3.69 -65.52 -17.87
N GLY A 449 -2.91 -66.22 -18.70
CA GLY A 449 -2.85 -66.05 -20.15
C GLY A 449 -1.67 -66.85 -20.71
N ALA A 450 -1.97 -68.07 -21.16
CA ALA A 450 -1.05 -69.04 -21.76
C ALA A 450 -0.45 -68.58 -23.11
#